data_AF-A0A916NA81-F1
#
_entry.id   AF-A0A916NA81-F1
#
_cell.length_a   1.000
_cell.length_b   1.000
_cell.length_c   1.000
_cell.angle_alpha   90.00
_cell.angle_beta   90.00
_cell.angle_gamma   90.00
#
_symmetry.space_group_name_H-M   'P 1'
#
loop_
_entity.id
_entity.type
_entity.pdbx_description
1 polymer ?
#
loop_
_entity_poly.entity_id
_entity_poly.type
_entity_poly.pdbx_seq_one_letter_code
_entity_poly.pdbx_strand_id
1 'polypeptide(L)'
;MKYTIIVVLTILLFCNGSCENKGTDVSSAPVDEVQNGGLTSKETILEALQEEHPDLEENDVCIVEVEEFDNLFIMGYFAYDLGCTVNRMFFNGVELPGDHTEANQIMAANNFKDNSEKLVENYHIYVINSFKTVIWETNEDFGNKFSKPQTRIENDKVISELWIQRPSGMIKERSYYLSKLTFDADGNFVSLEKSNQFSVAY
;
A
#
# COMPACT_ATOMS: atom_id res chain seq x y z
N MET A 1 40.41 -8.26 33.94
CA MET A 1 39.02 -7.72 33.93
C MET A 1 38.16 -8.84 33.35
N LYS A 2 37.37 -9.55 34.17
CA LYS A 2 35.93 -9.33 34.42
C LYS A 2 35.02 -9.69 33.22
N TYR A 3 34.57 -10.96 33.18
CA TYR A 3 33.30 -11.51 32.66
C TYR A 3 33.04 -11.47 31.12
N THR A 4 32.54 -12.48 30.37
CA THR A 4 31.85 -13.79 30.62
C THR A 4 30.36 -13.61 30.97
N ILE A 5 29.35 -14.12 30.24
CA ILE A 5 29.12 -15.46 29.63
C ILE A 5 28.50 -15.38 28.19
N ILE A 6 28.67 -16.48 27.43
CA ILE A 6 28.13 -16.92 26.12
C ILE A 6 26.62 -17.28 26.14
N VAL A 7 25.89 -17.14 25.01
CA VAL A 7 24.72 -18.00 24.72
C VAL A 7 24.89 -18.67 23.35
N VAL A 8 25.12 -19.99 23.37
CA VAL A 8 25.01 -20.88 22.20
C VAL A 8 23.72 -21.66 22.38
N LEU A 9 22.79 -21.54 21.43
CA LEU A 9 21.57 -22.34 21.43
C LEU A 9 21.69 -23.49 20.43
N THR A 10 22.13 -24.65 20.93
CA THR A 10 22.09 -25.91 20.19
C THR A 10 20.87 -26.70 20.63
N ILE A 11 19.90 -26.92 19.74
CA ILE A 11 18.91 -27.99 19.89
C ILE A 11 18.88 -28.83 18.61
N LEU A 12 19.69 -29.89 18.63
CA LEU A 12 19.54 -31.05 17.76
C LEU A 12 18.75 -32.10 18.53
N LEU A 13 17.53 -32.43 18.09
CA LEU A 13 16.75 -33.54 18.62
C LEU A 13 16.36 -34.48 17.47
N PHE A 14 17.07 -35.60 17.40
CA PHE A 14 16.68 -36.75 16.59
C PHE A 14 15.43 -37.40 17.19
N CYS A 15 14.43 -37.69 16.36
CA CYS A 15 13.38 -38.67 16.67
C CYS A 15 13.48 -39.86 15.70
N ASN A 16 13.91 -41.00 16.22
CA ASN A 16 13.81 -42.31 15.58
C ASN A 16 12.87 -43.17 16.45
N GLY A 17 11.69 -43.53 15.94
CA GLY A 17 10.77 -44.42 16.65
C GLY A 17 9.30 -44.19 16.30
N SER A 18 8.61 -45.27 15.92
CA SER A 18 7.18 -45.27 15.56
C SER A 18 6.27 -45.33 16.80
N CYS A 19 5.18 -44.56 16.83
CA CYS A 19 3.80 -45.09 16.81
C CYS A 19 2.69 -44.05 17.14
N GLU A 20 1.71 -44.00 16.23
CA GLU A 20 0.25 -43.88 16.46
C GLU A 20 -0.43 -42.66 17.12
N ASN A 21 -1.30 -42.04 16.31
CA ASN A 21 -2.67 -41.57 16.61
C ASN A 21 -2.94 -40.66 17.83
N LYS A 22 -3.23 -39.39 17.53
CA LYS A 22 -4.60 -38.84 17.66
C LYS A 22 -4.76 -37.60 16.78
N GLY A 23 -5.98 -37.34 16.32
CA GLY A 23 -6.27 -36.20 15.47
C GLY A 23 -6.15 -34.87 16.22
N THR A 24 -5.75 -33.84 15.50
CA THR A 24 -5.82 -32.44 15.92
C THR A 24 -6.35 -31.61 14.77
N ASP A 25 -7.23 -30.69 15.11
CA ASP A 25 -7.86 -29.75 14.19
C ASP A 25 -6.82 -28.97 13.38
N VAL A 26 -7.23 -28.54 12.18
CA VAL A 26 -6.56 -27.47 11.44
C VAL A 26 -6.84 -26.16 12.18
N SER A 27 -6.16 -25.98 13.30
CA SER A 27 -6.11 -24.72 14.03
C SER A 27 -5.56 -23.66 13.09
N SER A 28 -6.37 -22.63 12.84
CA SER A 28 -5.93 -21.35 12.31
C SER A 28 -4.57 -20.98 12.92
N ALA A 29 -3.55 -20.83 12.08
CA ALA A 29 -2.32 -20.18 12.51
C ALA A 29 -2.70 -18.75 12.96
N PRO A 30 -2.25 -18.30 14.13
CA PRO A 30 -2.50 -16.92 14.54
C PRO A 30 -1.84 -15.99 13.52
N VAL A 31 -2.52 -14.90 13.19
CA VAL A 31 -1.86 -13.74 12.59
C VAL A 31 -0.85 -13.27 13.62
N ASP A 32 0.45 -13.33 13.28
CA ASP A 32 1.50 -12.89 14.20
C ASP A 32 1.23 -11.45 14.66
N GLU A 33 1.41 -11.20 15.95
CA GLU A 33 1.19 -9.87 16.53
C GLU A 33 2.06 -8.85 15.78
N VAL A 34 1.41 -7.91 15.09
CA VAL A 34 2.09 -6.82 14.40
C VAL A 34 2.85 -6.02 15.45
N GLN A 35 4.17 -6.12 15.45
CA GLN A 35 5.01 -5.35 16.36
C GLN A 35 4.87 -3.88 15.96
N ASN A 36 4.16 -3.11 16.78
CA ASN A 36 4.06 -1.66 16.62
C ASN A 36 5.47 -1.06 16.64
N GLY A 37 5.98 -0.70 15.47
CA GLY A 37 7.21 0.09 15.37
C GLY A 37 6.97 1.52 15.84
N GLY A 38 8.04 2.28 16.08
CA GLY A 38 7.94 3.66 16.60
C GLY A 38 7.32 4.67 15.63
N LEU A 39 7.12 4.30 14.36
CA LEU A 39 6.75 5.18 13.24
C LEU A 39 5.23 5.41 13.15
N THR A 40 4.62 5.79 14.26
CA THR A 40 3.16 5.95 14.42
C THR A 40 2.65 7.38 14.25
N SER A 41 3.50 8.32 13.83
CA SER A 41 3.10 9.69 13.52
C SER A 41 3.94 10.29 12.40
N LYS A 42 3.48 11.40 11.83
CA LYS A 42 4.23 12.16 10.82
C LYS A 42 5.62 12.57 11.34
N GLU A 43 5.70 12.99 12.60
CA GLU A 43 6.92 13.46 13.24
C GLU A 43 7.93 12.31 13.39
N THR A 44 7.51 11.14 13.90
CA THR A 44 8.42 10.01 14.08
C THR A 44 8.89 9.40 12.77
N ILE A 45 8.04 9.44 11.72
CA ILE A 45 8.45 9.09 10.35
C ILE A 45 9.49 10.09 9.81
N LEU A 46 9.28 11.40 9.99
CA LEU A 46 10.22 12.42 9.53
C LEU A 46 11.56 12.34 10.27
N GLU A 47 11.56 12.15 11.58
CA GLU A 47 12.78 12.00 12.40
C GLU A 47 13.62 10.79 11.94
N ALA A 48 12.99 9.64 11.70
CA ALA A 48 13.69 8.45 11.19
C ALA A 48 14.28 8.68 9.79
N LEU A 49 13.56 9.37 8.90
CA LEU A 49 14.05 9.73 7.58
C LEU A 49 15.20 10.73 7.62
N GLN A 50 15.22 11.65 8.59
CA GLN A 50 16.30 12.61 8.81
C GLN A 50 17.55 11.94 9.43
N GLU A 51 17.40 10.85 10.19
CA GLU A 51 18.53 10.03 10.63
C GLU A 51 19.21 9.32 9.45
N GLU A 52 18.43 8.80 8.49
CA GLU A 52 18.94 8.22 7.24
C GLU A 52 19.50 9.29 6.26
N HIS A 53 18.87 10.46 6.21
CA HIS A 53 19.16 11.55 5.28
C HIS A 53 19.23 12.91 6.00
N PRO A 54 20.39 13.27 6.60
CA PRO A 54 20.53 14.47 7.44
C PRO A 54 20.28 15.82 6.74
N ASP A 55 20.31 15.86 5.41
CA ASP A 55 20.05 17.04 4.60
C ASP A 55 18.56 17.21 4.19
N LEU A 56 17.67 16.32 4.65
CA LEU A 56 16.24 16.30 4.28
C LEU A 56 15.43 17.30 5.10
N GLU A 57 14.86 18.32 4.47
CA GLU A 57 13.95 19.27 5.11
C GLU A 57 12.49 18.77 5.10
N GLU A 58 11.63 19.28 5.98
CA GLU A 58 10.20 18.90 5.99
C GLU A 58 9.51 19.22 4.64
N ASN A 59 9.95 20.31 4.00
CA ASN A 59 9.51 20.73 2.67
C ASN A 59 10.01 19.86 1.50
N ASP A 60 10.84 18.83 1.75
CA ASP A 60 11.33 17.91 0.72
C ASP A 60 10.50 16.61 0.63
N VAL A 61 9.54 16.41 1.55
CA VAL A 61 8.64 15.25 1.60
C VAL A 61 7.16 15.62 1.75
N CYS A 62 6.29 14.78 1.22
CA CYS A 62 4.91 14.65 1.68
C CYS A 62 4.80 13.40 2.56
N ILE A 63 4.17 13.55 3.73
CA ILE A 63 3.73 12.43 4.57
C ILE A 63 2.23 12.61 4.78
N VAL A 64 1.45 11.60 4.45
CA VAL A 64 -0.02 11.59 4.55
C VAL A 64 -0.45 10.40 5.39
N GLU A 65 -1.25 10.66 6.43
CA GLU A 65 -2.03 9.64 7.13
C GLU A 65 -3.24 9.28 6.27
N VAL A 66 -3.50 7.99 6.06
CA VAL A 66 -4.65 7.52 5.28
C VAL A 66 -5.73 7.06 6.25
N GLU A 67 -6.64 7.97 6.62
CA GLU A 67 -7.70 7.75 7.61
C GLU A 67 -8.60 6.52 7.28
N GLU A 68 -8.65 6.09 6.02
CA GLU A 68 -9.35 4.88 5.58
C GLU A 68 -8.70 3.54 5.99
N PHE A 69 -7.48 3.54 6.55
CA PHE A 69 -6.77 2.34 6.99
C PHE A 69 -6.07 2.58 8.34
N ASP A 70 -6.31 1.70 9.32
CA ASP A 70 -5.74 1.84 10.67
C ASP A 70 -4.21 1.95 10.65
N ASN A 71 -3.67 3.06 11.17
CA ASN A 71 -2.23 3.34 11.28
C ASN A 71 -1.43 3.23 9.95
N LEU A 72 -2.02 3.61 8.82
CA LEU A 72 -1.33 3.68 7.53
C LEU A 72 -0.85 5.12 7.22
N PHE A 73 0.46 5.26 7.03
CA PHE A 73 1.09 6.47 6.53
C PHE A 73 1.77 6.22 5.19
N ILE A 74 1.68 7.19 4.28
CA ILE A 74 2.33 7.15 2.97
C ILE A 74 3.27 8.32 2.85
N MET A 75 4.53 8.03 2.54
CA MET A 75 5.54 9.03 2.25
C MET A 75 5.88 9.05 0.76
N GLY A 76 5.99 10.26 0.24
CA GLY A 76 6.61 10.53 -1.05
C GLY A 76 7.59 11.70 -0.97
N TYR A 77 8.62 11.66 -1.80
CA TYR A 77 9.51 12.81 -1.99
C TYR A 77 8.90 13.75 -3.02
N PHE A 78 9.20 15.04 -2.93
CA PHE A 78 8.79 15.99 -3.98
C PHE A 78 9.45 15.65 -5.32
N ALA A 79 8.62 15.61 -6.36
CA ALA A 79 9.04 15.58 -7.75
C ALA A 79 9.24 17.01 -8.28
N TYR A 80 9.88 17.14 -9.45
CA TYR A 80 10.23 18.42 -10.08
C TYR A 80 9.03 19.35 -10.40
N ASP A 81 7.79 18.89 -10.25
CA ASP A 81 6.55 19.65 -10.48
C ASP A 81 5.80 20.03 -9.20
N LEU A 82 6.43 19.91 -8.03
CA LEU A 82 5.83 20.16 -6.72
C LEU A 82 4.69 19.19 -6.37
N GLY A 83 4.52 18.09 -7.12
CA GLY A 83 3.79 16.91 -6.67
C GLY A 83 4.69 15.99 -5.86
N CYS A 84 4.11 15.06 -5.10
CA CYS A 84 4.87 14.01 -4.41
C CYS A 84 4.73 12.67 -5.12
N THR A 85 5.80 11.87 -5.12
CA THR A 85 5.78 10.49 -5.63
C THR A 85 6.01 9.51 -4.49
N VAL A 86 5.11 8.54 -4.33
CA VAL A 86 5.21 7.51 -3.28
C VAL A 86 6.54 6.77 -3.41
N ASN A 87 7.28 6.69 -2.30
CA ASN A 87 8.50 5.90 -2.19
C ASN A 87 8.52 4.97 -0.97
N ARG A 88 7.76 5.27 0.10
CA ARG A 88 7.65 4.41 1.29
C ARG A 88 6.22 4.39 1.84
N MET A 89 5.82 3.27 2.43
CA MET A 89 4.58 3.12 3.19
C MET A 89 4.94 2.64 4.60
N PHE A 90 4.25 3.13 5.61
CA PHE A 90 4.42 2.71 7.00
C PHE A 90 3.08 2.24 7.53
N PHE A 91 3.00 1.02 8.04
CA PHE A 91 1.76 0.41 8.52
C PHE A 91 1.97 -0.16 9.92
N ASN A 92 1.13 0.25 10.88
CA ASN A 92 1.32 -0.07 12.30
C ASN A 92 2.77 0.21 12.78
N GLY A 93 3.34 1.33 12.33
CA GLY A 93 4.69 1.76 12.69
C GLY A 93 5.85 0.99 12.05
N VAL A 94 5.60 0.05 11.14
CA VAL A 94 6.62 -0.71 10.41
C VAL A 94 6.71 -0.20 8.96
N GLU A 95 7.92 0.04 8.44
CA GLU A 95 8.12 0.33 7.02
C GLU A 95 7.84 -0.92 6.17
N LEU A 96 6.99 -0.75 5.17
CA LEU A 96 6.61 -1.76 4.19
C LEU A 96 7.47 -1.65 2.93
N PRO A 97 7.91 -2.76 2.32
CA PRO A 97 8.52 -2.73 1.00
C PRO A 97 7.57 -2.13 -0.06
N GLY A 98 8.15 -1.67 -1.17
CA GLY A 98 7.46 -0.85 -2.17
C GLY A 98 6.82 -1.62 -3.33
N ASP A 99 6.57 -2.94 -3.22
CA ASP A 99 6.22 -3.80 -4.37
C ASP A 99 4.76 -4.30 -4.43
N HIS A 100 3.91 -3.80 -3.53
CA HIS A 100 2.48 -4.12 -3.38
C HIS A 100 2.17 -5.50 -2.79
N THR A 101 3.17 -6.33 -2.45
CA THR A 101 2.96 -7.61 -1.74
C THR A 101 2.31 -7.41 -0.37
N GLU A 102 2.47 -6.22 0.20
CA GLU A 102 1.99 -5.78 1.51
C GLU A 102 0.55 -5.29 1.48
N ALA A 103 -0.01 -5.07 0.29
CA ALA A 103 -1.43 -4.76 0.13
C ALA A 103 -2.30 -5.80 0.86
N ASN A 104 -1.91 -7.06 0.77
CA ASN A 104 -2.59 -8.20 1.39
C ASN A 104 -2.61 -8.08 2.93
N GLN A 105 -1.54 -7.55 3.53
CA GLN A 105 -1.44 -7.34 4.99
C GLN A 105 -2.36 -6.21 5.43
N ILE A 106 -2.34 -5.07 4.73
CA ILE A 106 -3.22 -3.92 4.98
C ILE A 106 -4.70 -4.34 4.83
N MET A 107 -5.04 -5.05 3.75
CA MET A 107 -6.38 -5.56 3.50
C MET A 107 -6.85 -6.53 4.58
N ALA A 108 -6.02 -7.51 4.96
CA ALA A 108 -6.37 -8.49 5.99
C ALA A 108 -6.61 -7.83 7.36
N ALA A 109 -5.74 -6.89 7.76
CA ALA A 109 -5.88 -6.15 9.02
C ALA A 109 -7.14 -5.27 9.07
N ASN A 110 -7.60 -4.74 7.93
CA ASN A 110 -8.80 -3.91 7.82
C ASN A 110 -10.08 -4.73 7.49
N ASN A 111 -10.09 -6.03 7.81
CA ASN A 111 -11.24 -6.93 7.63
C ASN A 111 -11.78 -7.01 6.18
N PHE A 112 -10.89 -7.19 5.19
CA PHE A 112 -11.20 -7.26 3.75
C PHE A 112 -12.53 -7.94 3.39
N LYS A 113 -12.79 -9.11 3.98
CA LYS A 113 -13.92 -9.97 3.61
C LYS A 113 -15.29 -9.37 3.93
N ASP A 114 -15.36 -8.39 4.84
CA ASP A 114 -16.61 -7.75 5.24
C ASP A 114 -16.98 -6.53 4.36
N ASN A 115 -16.00 -5.90 3.68
CA ASN A 115 -16.22 -4.68 2.90
C ASN A 115 -15.24 -4.52 1.71
N SER A 116 -15.05 -5.60 0.96
CA SER A 116 -13.97 -5.73 -0.02
C SER A 116 -13.99 -4.67 -1.12
N GLU A 117 -15.16 -4.34 -1.67
CA GLU A 117 -15.31 -3.30 -2.70
C GLU A 117 -14.87 -1.92 -2.20
N LYS A 118 -15.21 -1.55 -0.95
CA LYS A 118 -14.82 -0.26 -0.39
C LYS A 118 -13.33 -0.20 -0.05
N LEU A 119 -12.77 -1.30 0.45
CA LEU A 119 -11.34 -1.36 0.79
C LEU A 119 -10.46 -1.33 -0.45
N VAL A 120 -10.84 -2.02 -1.54
CA VAL A 120 -10.14 -1.89 -2.83
C VAL A 120 -10.30 -0.49 -3.43
N GLU A 121 -11.48 0.13 -3.34
CA GLU A 121 -11.68 1.52 -3.76
C GLU A 121 -10.73 2.47 -3.00
N ASN A 122 -10.75 2.41 -1.66
CA ASN A 122 -9.91 3.24 -0.80
C ASN A 122 -8.42 3.02 -1.10
N TYR A 123 -7.97 1.77 -1.27
CA TYR A 123 -6.58 1.47 -1.59
C TYR A 123 -6.18 1.98 -2.99
N HIS A 124 -7.09 1.91 -3.96
CA HIS A 124 -6.85 2.42 -5.31
C HIS A 124 -6.73 3.96 -5.35
N ILE A 125 -7.55 4.64 -4.56
CA ILE A 125 -7.54 6.11 -4.44
C ILE A 125 -6.34 6.54 -3.62
N TYR A 126 -6.30 6.16 -2.34
CA TYR A 126 -5.42 6.76 -1.34
C TYR A 126 -4.07 6.09 -1.22
N VAL A 127 -3.88 4.86 -1.69
CA VAL A 127 -2.58 4.17 -1.62
C VAL A 127 -1.88 4.17 -2.98
N ILE A 128 -2.48 3.59 -4.01
CA ILE A 128 -1.90 3.55 -5.38
C ILE A 128 -1.81 4.96 -6.02
N ASN A 129 -2.69 5.87 -5.62
CA ASN A 129 -2.80 7.21 -6.20
C ASN A 129 -2.82 8.33 -5.14
N SER A 130 -2.25 8.10 -3.95
CA SER A 130 -2.21 9.03 -2.80
C SER A 130 -2.02 10.52 -3.11
N PHE A 131 -1.12 10.83 -4.06
CA PHE A 131 -0.74 12.19 -4.46
C PHE A 131 -1.29 12.61 -5.84
N LYS A 132 -2.28 11.90 -6.39
CA LYS A 132 -2.82 12.13 -7.74
C LYS A 132 -4.33 12.35 -7.70
N THR A 133 -4.82 13.17 -8.63
CA THR A 133 -6.25 13.51 -8.69
C THR A 133 -7.05 12.44 -9.44
N VAL A 134 -7.92 11.76 -8.69
CA VAL A 134 -8.99 10.91 -9.24
C VAL A 134 -10.05 11.79 -9.89
N ILE A 135 -10.48 11.42 -11.10
CA ILE A 135 -11.47 12.14 -11.88
C ILE A 135 -12.85 11.54 -11.64
N TRP A 136 -13.62 12.20 -10.78
CA TRP A 136 -14.98 11.80 -10.37
C TRP A 136 -16.06 12.20 -11.38
N GLU A 137 -15.83 13.29 -12.12
CA GLU A 137 -16.78 13.86 -13.08
C GLU A 137 -16.11 14.11 -14.44
N THR A 138 -16.90 14.06 -15.50
CA THR A 138 -16.40 14.29 -16.87
C THR A 138 -16.13 15.77 -17.12
N ASN A 139 -15.15 16.06 -17.97
CA ASN A 139 -14.92 17.39 -18.53
C ASN A 139 -14.77 17.30 -20.06
N GLU A 140 -14.50 18.44 -20.71
CA GLU A 140 -14.34 18.51 -22.17
C GLU A 140 -13.17 17.67 -22.74
N ASP A 141 -12.13 17.40 -21.94
CA ASP A 141 -10.93 16.67 -22.35
C ASP A 141 -11.22 15.20 -22.72
N PHE A 142 -12.24 14.59 -22.10
CA PHE A 142 -12.55 13.17 -22.29
C PHE A 142 -13.34 12.87 -23.56
N GLY A 143 -14.16 13.81 -24.05
CA GLY A 143 -15.18 13.52 -25.06
C GLY A 143 -16.02 12.29 -24.67
N ASN A 144 -16.00 11.26 -25.51
CA ASN A 144 -16.75 10.00 -25.29
C ASN A 144 -15.97 8.92 -24.49
N LYS A 145 -14.80 9.23 -23.93
CA LYS A 145 -13.93 8.24 -23.25
C LYS A 145 -14.23 8.04 -21.76
N PHE A 146 -14.96 8.97 -21.13
CA PHE A 146 -15.11 9.00 -19.68
C PHE A 146 -15.98 7.84 -19.15
N SER A 147 -15.53 7.26 -18.04
CA SER A 147 -16.28 6.36 -17.19
C SER A 147 -16.15 6.87 -15.75
N LYS A 148 -17.24 6.88 -14.98
CA LYS A 148 -17.14 7.22 -13.55
C LYS A 148 -16.25 6.21 -12.83
N PRO A 149 -15.55 6.60 -11.74
CA PRO A 149 -14.95 5.67 -10.81
C PRO A 149 -15.97 4.61 -10.39
N GLN A 150 -15.55 3.35 -10.41
CA GLN A 150 -16.38 2.20 -10.06
C GLN A 150 -15.52 1.11 -9.42
N THR A 151 -16.07 0.43 -8.42
CA THR A 151 -15.57 -0.86 -7.95
C THR A 151 -16.68 -1.89 -8.08
N ARG A 152 -16.34 -3.11 -8.45
CA ARG A 152 -17.27 -4.23 -8.64
C ARG A 152 -16.63 -5.57 -8.30
N ILE A 153 -17.44 -6.56 -7.92
CA ILE A 153 -17.04 -7.97 -7.88
C ILE A 153 -17.32 -8.65 -9.23
N GLU A 154 -16.33 -9.32 -9.81
CA GLU A 154 -16.41 -10.01 -11.10
C GLU A 154 -15.53 -11.27 -11.09
N ASN A 155 -16.11 -12.46 -11.26
CA ASN A 155 -15.40 -13.76 -11.27
C ASN A 155 -14.46 -13.97 -10.04
N ASP A 156 -15.02 -13.84 -8.84
CA ASP A 156 -14.31 -13.97 -7.55
C ASP A 156 -13.10 -13.02 -7.40
N LYS A 157 -13.15 -11.86 -8.07
CA LYS A 157 -12.18 -10.77 -7.97
C LYS A 157 -12.87 -9.45 -7.70
N VAL A 158 -12.21 -8.58 -6.97
CA VAL A 158 -12.64 -7.20 -6.73
C VAL A 158 -11.86 -6.30 -7.67
N ILE A 159 -12.57 -5.60 -8.56
CA ILE A 159 -12.00 -4.77 -9.61
C ILE A 159 -12.41 -3.32 -9.37
N SER A 160 -11.44 -2.44 -9.15
CA SER A 160 -11.63 -0.99 -9.10
C SER A 160 -11.07 -0.33 -10.35
N GLU A 161 -11.85 0.51 -11.02
CA GLU A 161 -11.51 1.24 -12.24
C GLU A 161 -11.80 2.73 -12.04
N LEU A 162 -10.78 3.58 -12.23
CA LEU A 162 -10.91 5.02 -12.08
C LEU A 162 -9.95 5.78 -13.00
N TRP A 163 -10.34 6.98 -13.40
CA TRP A 163 -9.50 7.87 -14.20
C TRP A 163 -8.58 8.69 -13.31
N ILE A 164 -7.31 8.78 -13.67
CA ILE A 164 -6.29 9.57 -12.99
C ILE A 164 -5.77 10.65 -13.93
N GLN A 165 -5.71 11.88 -13.43
CA GLN A 165 -4.85 12.90 -14.04
C GLN A 165 -3.43 12.78 -13.47
N ARG A 166 -2.45 12.75 -14.37
CA ARG A 166 -1.03 12.78 -14.04
C ARG A 166 -0.57 14.22 -13.83
N PRO A 167 0.35 14.45 -12.89
CA PRO A 167 1.25 15.60 -12.94
C PRO A 167 1.96 15.65 -14.30
N SER A 168 2.04 16.85 -14.89
CA SER A 168 2.52 17.06 -16.26
C SER A 168 3.98 17.52 -16.33
N GLY A 169 4.68 17.62 -15.19
CA GLY A 169 6.05 18.10 -15.17
C GLY A 169 6.15 19.54 -15.65
N MET A 170 7.18 19.79 -16.47
CA MET A 170 7.40 21.07 -17.15
C MET A 170 6.59 21.22 -18.45
N ILE A 171 5.72 20.27 -18.80
CA ILE A 171 4.96 20.27 -20.04
C ILE A 171 3.57 20.87 -19.80
N LYS A 172 3.15 21.77 -20.69
CA LYS A 172 1.81 22.39 -20.68
C LYS A 172 0.76 21.47 -21.30
N GLU A 173 0.45 20.39 -20.59
CA GLU A 173 -0.58 19.42 -20.98
C GLU A 173 -1.30 18.86 -19.75
N ARG A 174 -2.56 18.46 -19.89
CA ARG A 174 -3.25 17.60 -18.93
C ARG A 174 -3.17 16.18 -19.46
N SER A 175 -2.52 15.29 -18.73
CA SER A 175 -2.30 13.89 -19.12
C SER A 175 -3.13 12.95 -18.26
N TYR A 176 -3.84 12.01 -18.89
CA TYR A 176 -4.84 11.15 -18.26
C TYR A 176 -4.58 9.66 -18.54
N TYR A 177 -4.95 8.78 -17.60
CA TYR A 177 -5.04 7.33 -17.82
C TYR A 177 -6.19 6.70 -17.04
N LEU A 178 -6.75 5.62 -17.59
CA LEU A 178 -7.66 4.74 -16.85
C LEU A 178 -6.80 3.75 -16.05
N SER A 179 -6.87 3.83 -14.73
CA SER A 179 -6.25 2.92 -13.79
C SER A 179 -7.22 1.78 -13.48
N LYS A 180 -6.75 0.53 -13.51
CA LYS A 180 -7.53 -0.65 -13.13
C LYS A 180 -6.74 -1.47 -12.13
N LEU A 181 -7.30 -1.63 -10.94
CA LEU A 181 -6.73 -2.39 -9.83
C LEU A 181 -7.58 -3.63 -9.58
N THR A 182 -6.93 -4.77 -9.37
CA THR A 182 -7.61 -6.05 -9.13
C THR A 182 -7.03 -6.75 -7.91
N PHE A 183 -7.93 -7.21 -7.04
CA PHE A 183 -7.66 -8.14 -5.94
C PHE A 183 -8.43 -9.44 -6.15
N ASP A 184 -7.97 -10.55 -5.57
CA ASP A 184 -8.74 -11.79 -5.48
C ASP A 184 -9.71 -11.80 -4.28
N ALA A 185 -10.50 -12.86 -4.16
CA ALA A 185 -11.47 -13.04 -3.06
C ALA A 185 -10.85 -13.15 -1.66
N ASP A 186 -9.55 -13.43 -1.55
CA ASP A 186 -8.83 -13.50 -0.28
C ASP A 186 -8.14 -12.19 0.10
N GLY A 187 -8.22 -11.18 -0.77
CA GLY A 187 -7.63 -9.86 -0.54
C GLY A 187 -6.17 -9.77 -1.00
N ASN A 188 -5.72 -10.68 -1.86
CA ASN A 188 -4.38 -10.59 -2.45
C ASN A 188 -4.37 -9.67 -3.68
N PHE A 189 -3.35 -8.82 -3.80
CA PHE A 189 -3.12 -8.03 -5.01
C PHE A 189 -2.87 -8.94 -6.22
N VAL A 190 -3.60 -8.71 -7.31
CA VAL A 190 -3.49 -9.47 -8.57
C VAL A 190 -2.82 -8.65 -9.67
N SER A 191 -3.24 -7.39 -9.85
CA SER A 191 -2.74 -6.55 -10.96
C SER A 191 -3.09 -5.07 -10.81
N LEU A 192 -2.19 -4.21 -11.30
CA LEU A 192 -2.44 -2.80 -11.58
C LEU A 192 -2.18 -2.52 -13.07
N GLU A 193 -3.23 -2.26 -13.83
CA GLU A 193 -3.19 -1.96 -15.26
C GLU A 193 -3.42 -0.46 -15.52
N LYS A 194 -2.79 0.08 -16.58
CA LYS A 194 -2.96 1.47 -17.03
C LYS A 194 -3.30 1.50 -18.51
N SER A 195 -4.51 1.96 -18.85
CA SER A 195 -5.05 1.92 -20.21
C SER A 195 -5.59 3.30 -20.66
N ASN A 196 -6.05 3.37 -21.92
CA ASN A 196 -6.74 4.52 -22.50
C ASN A 196 -6.04 5.89 -22.30
N GLN A 197 -4.70 5.90 -22.33
CA GLN A 197 -3.90 7.08 -22.02
C GLN A 197 -4.05 8.18 -23.09
N PHE A 198 -4.18 9.45 -22.69
CA PHE A 198 -4.22 10.59 -23.60
C PHE A 198 -3.79 11.90 -22.92
N SER A 199 -3.45 12.90 -23.72
CA SER A 199 -2.99 14.22 -23.26
C SER A 199 -3.70 15.35 -24.01
N VAL A 200 -3.97 16.46 -23.34
CA VAL A 200 -4.57 17.68 -23.92
C VAL A 200 -3.69 18.89 -23.60
N ALA A 201 -3.20 19.58 -24.63
CA ALA A 201 -2.39 20.80 -24.47
C ALA A 201 -3.25 22.01 -24.07
N TYR A 202 -2.69 22.95 -23.28
CA TYR A 202 -3.36 24.18 -22.84
C TYR A 202 -2.40 25.38 -22.66
#